data_AF-A0A1D2X1V0-F1
#
_entry.id   AF-A0A1D2X1V0-F1
#
_cell.length_a   1.000
_cell.length_b   1.000
_cell.length_c   1.000
_cell.angle_alpha   90.00
_cell.angle_beta   90.00
_cell.angle_gamma   90.00
#
_symmetry.space_group_name_H-M   'P 1'
#
loop_
_entity.id
_entity.type
_entity.pdbx_description
1 polymer ?
#
loop_
_entity_poly.entity_id
_entity_poly.type
_entity_poly.pdbx_seq_one_letter_code
_entity_poly.pdbx_strand_id
1 'polypeptide(L)' 'MINAEIIRQYIKNKDPISEEDLIKIIYYDSPASLTKTEIKSVLNQLVKEDKILLTHENGIATYNYIK' A
#
# COMPACT_ATOMS: atom_id res chain seq x y z
N MET A 1 14.38 -0.60 -9.41
CA MET A 1 13.95 -0.50 -8.00
C MET A 1 12.47 -0.20 -8.02
N ILE A 2 11.65 -1.04 -7.42
CA ILE A 2 10.21 -0.80 -7.33
C ILE A 2 9.96 0.39 -6.40
N ASN A 3 9.17 1.35 -6.86
CA ASN A 3 8.95 2.61 -6.16
C ASN A 3 8.03 2.41 -4.93
N ALA A 4 8.61 2.02 -3.80
CA ALA A 4 7.96 2.09 -2.49
C ALA A 4 7.41 3.48 -2.18
N GLU A 5 8.04 4.51 -2.75
CA GLU A 5 7.57 5.89 -2.67
C GLU A 5 6.21 6.11 -3.34
N ILE A 6 5.95 5.48 -4.49
CA ILE A 6 4.65 5.59 -5.18
C ILE A 6 3.54 4.98 -4.31
N ILE A 7 3.78 3.78 -3.78
CA ILE A 7 2.81 3.10 -2.89
C ILE A 7 2.58 3.94 -1.62
N ARG A 8 3.64 4.49 -1.04
CA ARG A 8 3.52 5.38 0.12
C ARG A 8 2.72 6.64 -0.19
N GLN A 9 2.87 7.24 -1.38
CA GLN A 9 2.06 8.39 -1.81
C GLN A 9 0.58 8.02 -1.98
N TYR A 10 0.26 6.85 -2.52
CA TYR A 10 -1.13 6.39 -2.61
C TYR A 10 -1.77 6.25 -1.23
N ILE A 11 -1.07 5.64 -0.28
CA ILE A 11 -1.52 5.51 1.11
C ILE A 11 -1.67 6.90 1.74
N LYS A 12 -0.68 7.78 1.58
CA LYS A 12 -0.74 9.15 2.11
C LYS A 12 -1.96 9.95 1.60
N ASN A 13 -2.34 9.78 0.34
CA ASN A 13 -3.46 10.50 -0.25
C ASN A 13 -4.84 9.93 0.12
N LYS A 14 -4.90 8.68 0.59
CA LYS A 14 -6.15 7.95 0.86
C LYS A 14 -6.33 7.55 2.32
N ASP A 15 -5.31 7.72 3.16
CA ASP A 15 -5.24 7.39 4.58
C ASP A 15 -6.56 7.61 5.34
N PRO A 16 -7.25 6.56 5.84
CA PRO A 16 -6.91 5.13 5.78
C PRO A 16 -7.36 4.41 4.49
N ILE A 17 -6.58 3.44 3.99
CA ILE A 17 -6.95 2.67 2.78
C ILE A 17 -6.82 1.14 2.94
N SER A 18 -7.85 0.40 2.51
CA SER A 18 -7.85 -1.06 2.52
C SER A 18 -6.90 -1.65 1.49
N GLU A 19 -6.33 -2.83 1.77
CA GLU A 19 -5.41 -3.54 0.86
C GLU A 19 -6.00 -3.69 -0.55
N GLU A 20 -7.25 -4.14 -0.64
CA GLU A 20 -7.91 -4.37 -1.93
C GLU A 20 -8.09 -3.09 -2.74
N ASP A 21 -8.44 -1.99 -2.08
CA ASP A 21 -8.65 -0.69 -2.73
C ASP A 21 -7.32 -0.11 -3.19
N LEU A 22 -6.29 -0.19 -2.35
CA LEU A 22 -4.94 0.23 -2.68
C LEU A 22 -4.39 -0.52 -3.89
N ILE A 23 -4.54 -1.85 -3.90
CA ILE A 23 -4.16 -2.68 -5.04
C ILE A 23 -4.92 -2.24 -6.29
N LYS A 24 -6.24 -2.06 -6.22
CA LYS A 24 -7.05 -1.61 -7.36
C LYS A 24 -6.58 -0.28 -7.92
N ILE A 25 -6.30 0.71 -7.06
CA ILE A 25 -5.80 2.03 -7.49
C ILE A 25 -4.45 1.89 -8.21
N ILE A 26 -3.51 1.14 -7.62
CA ILE A 26 -2.18 0.94 -8.22
C ILE A 26 -2.29 0.23 -9.58
N TYR A 27 -3.14 -0.79 -9.67
CA TYR A 27 -3.39 -1.50 -10.93
C TYR A 27 -4.09 -0.64 -11.98
N TYR A 28 -5.00 0.26 -11.57
CA TYR A 28 -5.70 1.13 -12.51
C TYR A 28 -4.77 2.24 -13.04
N ASP A 29 -3.94 2.83 -12.17
CA ASP A 29 -3.03 3.91 -12.52
C ASP A 29 -1.78 3.41 -13.27
N SER A 30 -1.30 2.21 -12.95
CA SER A 30 -0.16 1.58 -13.61
C SER A 30 -0.35 0.07 -13.83
N PRO A 31 -1.22 -0.33 -14.78
CA PRO A 31 -1.57 -1.74 -15.03
C PRO A 31 -0.40 -2.62 -15.46
N ALA A 32 0.71 -2.03 -15.91
CA ALA A 32 1.87 -2.76 -16.45
C ALA A 32 3.07 -2.86 -15.50
N SER A 33 3.04 -2.19 -14.34
CA SER A 33 4.28 -1.95 -13.57
C SER A 33 4.44 -2.79 -12.31
N LEU A 34 3.35 -3.27 -11.69
CA LEU A 34 3.41 -3.94 -10.39
C LEU A 34 2.40 -5.08 -10.28
N THR A 35 2.87 -6.27 -9.88
CA THR A 35 1.98 -7.38 -9.54
C THR A 35 1.47 -7.26 -8.10
N LYS A 36 0.33 -7.89 -7.78
CA LYS A 36 -0.23 -7.96 -6.43
C LYS A 36 0.80 -8.47 -5.40
N THR A 37 1.63 -9.43 -5.80
CA THR A 37 2.71 -9.97 -4.96
C THR A 37 3.78 -8.92 -4.67
N GLU A 38 4.18 -8.14 -5.67
CA GLU A 38 5.16 -7.06 -5.49
C GLU A 38 4.61 -5.91 -4.65
N ILE A 39 3.36 -5.50 -4.87
CA ILE A 39 2.68 -4.51 -4.04
C ILE A 39 2.67 -4.95 -2.58
N LYS A 40 2.28 -6.20 -2.30
CA LYS A 40 2.32 -6.77 -0.94
C LYS A 40 3.73 -6.79 -0.35
N SER A 41 4.73 -7.16 -1.16
CA SER A 41 6.14 -7.19 -0.70
C SER A 41 6.60 -5.79 -0.26
N VAL A 42 6.28 -4.77 -1.06
CA VAL A 42 6.60 -3.38 -0.78
C VAL A 42 5.84 -2.85 0.43
N LEU A 43 4.55 -3.17 0.55
CA LEU A 43 3.75 -2.81 1.73
C LEU A 43 4.35 -3.39 3.00
N ASN A 44 4.73 -4.67 2.97
CA ASN A 44 5.35 -5.33 4.12
C ASN A 44 6.71 -4.71 4.46
N GLN A 45 7.48 -4.28 3.45
CA GLN A 45 8.71 -3.52 3.66
C GLN A 45 8.44 -2.15 4.31
N LEU A 46 7.46 -1.39 3.81
CA LEU A 46 7.08 -0.08 4.36
C LEU A 46 6.57 -0.19 5.81
N VAL A 47 5.85 -1.26 6.16
CA VAL A 47 5.44 -1.55 7.54
C VAL A 47 6.66 -1.82 8.41
N LYS A 48 7.62 -2.65 7.95
CA LYS A 48 8.86 -2.93 8.68
C LYS A 48 9.75 -1.71 8.86
N GLU A 49 9.71 -0.77 7.91
CA GLU A 49 10.42 0.50 7.97
C GLU A 49 9.68 1.57 8.80
N ASP A 50 8.56 1.22 9.46
CA ASP A 50 7.72 2.15 10.24
C ASP A 50 7.21 3.35 9.41
N LYS A 51 7.12 3.19 8.09
CA LYS A 51 6.66 4.23 7.14
C LYS A 51 5.14 4.23 6.96
N ILE A 52 4.50 3.09 7.21
CA ILE A 52 3.05 2.90 7.18
C ILE A 52 2.64 1.95 8.30
N LEU A 53 1.42 2.10 8.81
CA LEU A 53 0.83 1.23 9.82
C LEU A 53 -0.11 0.23 9.15
N LEU A 54 -0.01 -1.04 9.48
CA LEU A 54 -0.99 -2.06 9.09
C LEU A 54 -1.93 -2.31 10.27
N THR A 55 -3.22 -2.03 10.09
CA THR A 55 -4.29 -2.36 11.04
C THR A 55 -5.24 -3.40 10.43
N HIS A 56 -5.93 -4.15 11.29
CA HIS A 56 -6.99 -5.06 10.85
C HIS A 56 -8.31 -4.58 11.44
N GLU A 57 -9.12 -3.89 10.63
CA GLU A 57 -10.46 -3.48 11.04
C GLU A 57 -11.48 -4.45 10.46
N ASN A 58 -12.25 -5.11 11.34
CA ASN A 58 -13.27 -6.09 10.94
C ASN A 58 -12.74 -7.22 10.02
N GLY A 59 -11.48 -7.63 10.21
CA GLY A 59 -10.81 -8.65 9.40
C GLY A 59 -10.28 -8.14 8.05
N ILE A 60 -10.41 -6.85 7.77
CA ILE A 60 -9.89 -6.20 6.57
C ILE A 60 -8.53 -5.58 6.90
N ALA A 61 -7.51 -5.90 6.09
CA ALA A 61 -6.20 -5.27 6.19
C ALA A 61 -6.27 -3.83 5.67
N THR A 62 -6.01 -2.87 6.55
CA THR A 62 -6.05 -1.43 6.27
C THR A 62 -4.66 -0.85 6.51
N TYR A 63 -4.20 0.00 5.59
CA TYR A 63 -2.91 0.67 5.66
C TYR A 63 -3.11 2.16 5.93
N ASN A 64 -2.38 2.64 6.94
CA ASN A 64 -2.38 4.04 7.33
C ASN A 64 -0.99 4.65 7.15
N TYR A 65 -0.93 5.92 6.80
CA TYR A 65 0.30 6.66 6.61
C TYR A 65 0.90 7.09 7.95
N ILE A 66 2.20 6.85 8.14
CA ILE A 66 2.96 7.34 9.29
C ILE A 66 3.83 8.53 8.84
N LYS A 67 3.75 9.63 9.60
CA LYS A 67 4.41 10.91 9.29
C LYS A 67 5.91 10.86 9.49
#